data_AF-A0A6G8FXQ4-F1
#
_entry.id   AF-A0A6G8FXQ4-F1
#
_cell.length_a   1.000
_cell.length_b   1.000
_cell.length_c   1.000
_cell.angle_alpha   90.00
_cell.angle_beta   90.00
_cell.angle_gamma   90.00
#
_symmetry.space_group_name_H-M   'P 1'
#
loop_
_entity.id
_entity.type
_entity.pdbx_description
1 polymer ?
#
loop_
_entity_poly.entity_id
_entity_poly.type
_entity_poly.pdbx_seq_one_letter_code
_entity_poly.pdbx_strand_id
1 'polypeptide(L)'
;MDPQPVPAGPAAPSGLRGADLALVPPEELRLAVVLNGGVSLAVWMGGSVLEVDRLAHADRPGNGTYATMLALAGCRARVDVITGTSAGGINGAALALAQVNEDADLSILREVWAEQGRFETLLRSPVKGSPASLFKGDEHFLPELHTALARLARTTDPRRLASPEEAPST
;
A
#
# COMPACT_ATOMS: atom_id res chain seq x y z
N MET A 1 -4.28 3.82 -55.79
CA MET A 1 -5.12 2.74 -55.21
C MET A 1 -4.76 2.72 -53.74
N ASP A 2 -5.52 3.43 -52.91
CA ASP A 2 -5.17 3.58 -51.48
C ASP A 2 -5.45 2.29 -50.72
N PRO A 3 -4.55 1.87 -49.80
CA PRO A 3 -4.76 0.67 -49.01
C PRO A 3 -5.92 0.90 -48.04
N GLN A 4 -6.87 -0.03 -48.05
CA GLN A 4 -7.98 -0.05 -47.10
C GLN A 4 -7.46 -0.31 -45.68
N PRO A 5 -8.04 0.33 -44.64
CA PRO A 5 -7.64 0.10 -43.26
C PRO A 5 -7.95 -1.34 -42.85
N VAL A 6 -6.97 -1.99 -42.21
CA VAL A 6 -7.11 -3.33 -41.66
C VAL A 6 -8.09 -3.27 -40.49
N PRO A 7 -9.15 -4.10 -40.46
CA PRO A 7 -10.09 -4.12 -39.34
C PRO A 7 -9.35 -4.52 -38.07
N ALA A 8 -9.60 -3.78 -36.98
CA ALA A 8 -9.04 -4.07 -35.67
C ALA A 8 -9.36 -5.52 -35.27
N GLY A 9 -8.33 -6.25 -34.84
CA GLY A 9 -8.47 -7.61 -34.35
C GLY A 9 -9.41 -7.71 -33.14
N PRO A 10 -9.91 -8.91 -32.82
CA PRO A 10 -10.89 -9.12 -31.77
C PRO A 10 -10.39 -8.60 -30.40
N ALA A 11 -11.31 -7.99 -29.66
CA ALA A 11 -11.11 -7.42 -28.34
C ALA A 11 -10.61 -8.46 -27.31
N ALA A 12 -9.90 -7.95 -26.30
CA ALA A 12 -9.35 -8.70 -25.18
C ALA A 12 -10.38 -9.64 -24.51
N PRO A 13 -9.94 -10.79 -23.93
CA PRO A 13 -10.83 -11.88 -23.58
C PRO A 13 -11.89 -11.47 -22.53
N SER A 14 -13.14 -11.79 -22.85
CA SER A 14 -14.29 -11.81 -21.96
C SER A 14 -13.99 -12.70 -20.74
N GLY A 15 -14.31 -12.24 -19.54
CA GLY A 15 -14.12 -13.00 -18.29
C GLY A 15 -14.80 -14.39 -18.28
N LEU A 16 -14.65 -15.11 -17.16
CA LEU A 16 -15.00 -16.53 -16.97
C LEU A 16 -16.44 -16.97 -17.30
N ARG A 17 -17.33 -16.06 -17.71
CA ARG A 17 -18.75 -16.34 -18.03
C ARG A 17 -19.18 -16.05 -19.47
N GLY A 18 -18.29 -15.60 -20.36
CA GLY A 18 -18.64 -15.35 -21.77
C GLY A 18 -19.73 -14.29 -21.97
N ALA A 19 -20.08 -13.54 -20.93
CA ALA A 19 -20.91 -12.35 -21.01
C ALA A 19 -20.02 -11.16 -21.37
N ASP A 20 -20.53 -10.25 -22.20
CA ASP A 20 -19.89 -8.98 -22.47
C ASP A 20 -19.90 -8.12 -21.19
N LEU A 21 -18.82 -8.22 -20.43
CA LEU A 21 -18.63 -7.48 -19.18
C LEU A 21 -18.51 -5.98 -19.41
N ALA A 22 -18.38 -5.50 -20.66
CA ALA A 22 -18.37 -4.07 -20.96
C ALA A 22 -19.69 -3.37 -20.61
N LEU A 23 -20.80 -4.13 -20.52
CA LEU A 23 -22.13 -3.61 -20.21
C LEU A 23 -22.49 -3.68 -18.72
N VAL A 24 -21.71 -4.39 -17.89
CA VAL A 24 -21.94 -4.51 -16.45
C VAL A 24 -20.98 -3.57 -15.74
N PRO A 25 -21.47 -2.57 -14.98
CA PRO A 25 -20.60 -1.73 -14.16
C PRO A 25 -19.76 -2.62 -13.25
N PRO A 26 -18.43 -2.42 -13.18
CA PRO A 26 -17.58 -3.27 -12.37
C PRO A 26 -18.01 -3.18 -10.91
N GLU A 27 -18.13 -4.33 -10.25
CA GLU A 27 -18.39 -4.37 -8.81
C GLU A 27 -17.20 -3.76 -8.05
N GLU A 28 -17.44 -3.12 -6.91
CA GLU A 28 -16.37 -2.54 -6.09
C GLU A 28 -16.13 -3.39 -4.84
N LEU A 29 -14.98 -4.08 -4.79
CA LEU A 29 -14.49 -4.79 -3.63
C LEU A 29 -13.90 -3.79 -2.63
N ARG A 30 -14.62 -3.56 -1.53
CA ARG A 30 -14.22 -2.63 -0.46
C ARG A 30 -13.63 -3.37 0.72
N LEU A 31 -12.38 -3.06 1.04
CA LEU A 31 -11.62 -3.69 2.10
C LEU A 31 -11.61 -2.82 3.37
N ALA A 32 -11.88 -3.47 4.51
CA ALA A 32 -11.61 -2.94 5.83
C ALA A 32 -10.53 -3.80 6.49
N VAL A 33 -9.37 -3.19 6.77
CA VAL A 33 -8.18 -3.90 7.23
C VAL A 33 -7.95 -3.63 8.71
N VAL A 34 -7.84 -4.71 9.50
CA VAL A 34 -7.51 -4.66 10.93
C VAL A 34 -6.14 -5.32 11.16
N LEU A 35 -5.17 -4.52 11.59
CA LEU A 35 -3.79 -4.95 11.83
C LEU A 35 -3.54 -5.08 13.33
N ASN A 36 -3.66 -6.30 13.83
CA ASN A 36 -3.42 -6.61 15.24
C ASN A 36 -1.93 -6.48 15.58
N GLY A 37 -1.64 -5.89 16.74
CA GLY A 37 -0.26 -5.67 17.18
C GLY A 37 0.52 -6.96 17.49
N GLY A 38 1.83 -6.82 17.62
CA GLY A 38 2.75 -7.91 17.94
C GLY A 38 4.03 -7.83 17.10
N VAL A 39 5.18 -7.76 17.75
CA VAL A 39 6.48 -7.62 17.08
C VAL A 39 6.85 -8.85 16.24
N SER A 40 6.41 -10.05 16.64
CA SER A 40 6.67 -11.30 15.90
C SER A 40 5.96 -11.37 14.54
N LEU A 41 4.87 -10.62 14.37
CA LEU A 41 4.09 -10.58 13.13
C LEU A 41 4.34 -9.33 12.30
N ALA A 42 5.20 -8.42 12.75
CA ALA A 42 5.39 -7.11 12.13
C ALA A 42 5.87 -7.21 10.66
N VAL A 43 6.80 -8.13 10.37
CA VAL A 43 7.28 -8.40 9.01
C VAL A 43 6.16 -8.96 8.13
N TRP A 44 5.34 -9.87 8.68
CA TRP A 44 4.22 -10.49 7.95
C TRP A 44 3.15 -9.46 7.63
N MET A 45 2.80 -8.61 8.60
CA MET A 45 1.90 -7.47 8.39
C MET A 45 2.43 -6.54 7.29
N GLY A 46 3.74 -6.26 7.28
CA GLY A 46 4.39 -5.47 6.23
C GLY A 46 4.20 -6.06 4.83
N GLY A 47 4.36 -7.37 4.69
CA GLY A 47 4.08 -8.08 3.43
C GLY A 47 2.59 -8.04 3.06
N SER A 48 1.70 -8.27 4.03
CA SER A 48 0.25 -8.22 3.80
C SER A 48 -0.21 -6.85 3.32
N VAL A 49 0.25 -5.75 3.94
CA VAL A 49 -0.14 -4.41 3.51
C VAL A 49 0.42 -4.05 2.13
N LEU A 50 1.62 -4.54 1.78
CA LEU A 50 2.17 -4.37 0.43
C LEU A 50 1.25 -5.03 -0.62
N GLU A 51 0.82 -6.28 -0.40
CA GLU A 51 -0.05 -6.96 -1.35
C GLU A 51 -1.46 -6.34 -1.40
N VAL A 52 -1.99 -5.86 -0.27
CA VAL A 52 -3.25 -5.10 -0.24
C VAL A 52 -3.14 -3.82 -1.05
N ASP A 53 -2.02 -3.09 -0.94
CA ASP A 53 -1.78 -1.88 -1.72
C ASP A 53 -1.70 -2.18 -3.21
N ARG A 54 -1.00 -3.26 -3.61
CA ARG A 54 -0.93 -3.69 -5.01
C ARG A 54 -2.29 -4.10 -5.58
N LEU A 55 -3.15 -4.71 -4.77
CA LEU A 55 -4.50 -5.05 -5.16
C LEU A 55 -5.36 -3.79 -5.36
N ALA A 56 -5.31 -2.85 -4.42
CA ALA A 56 -6.06 -1.59 -4.49
C ALA A 56 -5.59 -0.70 -5.68
N HIS A 57 -4.32 -0.82 -6.04
CA HIS A 57 -3.69 -0.08 -7.15
C HIS A 57 -3.26 -1.02 -8.28
N ALA A 58 -4.12 -1.97 -8.64
CA ALA A 58 -3.82 -2.97 -9.64
C ALA A 58 -3.50 -2.40 -11.03
N ASP A 59 -3.97 -1.18 -11.32
CA ASP A 59 -3.69 -0.44 -12.54
C ASP A 59 -2.27 0.13 -12.62
N ARG A 60 -1.52 0.17 -11.50
CA ARG A 60 -0.13 0.65 -11.48
C ARG A 60 0.83 -0.35 -12.15
N PRO A 61 1.91 0.14 -12.79
CA PRO A 61 2.95 -0.72 -13.35
C PRO A 61 3.53 -1.68 -12.31
N GLY A 62 3.67 -2.96 -12.67
CA GLY A 62 4.18 -4.01 -11.78
C GLY A 62 3.09 -4.81 -11.03
N ASN A 63 1.84 -4.37 -11.04
CA ASN A 63 0.72 -5.04 -10.34
C ASN A 63 -0.17 -5.92 -11.26
N GLY A 64 0.32 -6.28 -12.44
CA GLY A 64 -0.47 -6.92 -13.50
C GLY A 64 -1.16 -8.24 -13.12
N THR A 65 -0.63 -8.99 -12.15
CA THR A 65 -1.29 -10.18 -11.61
C THR A 65 -2.63 -9.82 -10.94
N TYR A 66 -2.65 -8.77 -10.11
CA TYR A 66 -3.89 -8.30 -9.48
C TYR A 66 -4.84 -7.69 -10.49
N ALA A 67 -4.33 -6.97 -11.49
CA ALA A 67 -5.16 -6.43 -12.58
C ALA A 67 -5.89 -7.55 -13.33
N THR A 68 -5.19 -8.65 -13.61
CA THR A 68 -5.74 -9.82 -14.28
C THR A 68 -6.81 -10.49 -13.41
N MET A 69 -6.54 -10.67 -12.11
CA MET A 69 -7.51 -11.27 -11.18
C MET A 69 -8.78 -10.44 -11.06
N LEU A 70 -8.65 -9.11 -10.91
CA LEU A 70 -9.78 -8.19 -10.84
C LEU A 70 -10.58 -8.15 -12.14
N ALA A 71 -9.91 -8.17 -13.30
CA ALA A 71 -10.57 -8.25 -14.60
C ALA A 71 -11.36 -9.55 -14.77
N LEU A 72 -10.78 -10.69 -14.36
CA LEU A 72 -11.47 -11.99 -14.39
C LEU A 72 -12.67 -12.03 -13.42
N ALA A 73 -12.58 -11.34 -12.29
CA ALA A 73 -13.64 -11.22 -11.31
C ALA A 73 -14.69 -10.15 -11.65
N GLY A 74 -14.43 -9.29 -12.65
CA GLY A 74 -15.32 -8.19 -13.03
C GLY A 74 -15.44 -7.11 -11.96
N CYS A 75 -14.39 -6.88 -11.16
CA CYS A 75 -14.42 -5.94 -10.05
C CYS A 75 -13.21 -4.99 -10.02
N ARG A 76 -13.33 -3.91 -9.24
CA ARG A 76 -12.23 -3.02 -8.83
C ARG A 76 -12.07 -3.12 -7.32
N ALA A 77 -10.86 -2.92 -6.79
CA ALA A 77 -10.61 -2.98 -5.36
C ALA A 77 -10.32 -1.59 -4.78
N ARG A 78 -10.72 -1.37 -3.52
CA ARG A 78 -10.42 -0.17 -2.75
C ARG A 78 -10.24 -0.52 -1.26
N VAL A 79 -9.36 0.19 -0.57
CA VAL A 79 -9.26 0.15 0.89
C VAL A 79 -9.98 1.35 1.48
N ASP A 80 -11.02 1.11 2.26
CA ASP A 80 -11.84 2.18 2.84
C ASP A 80 -11.51 2.43 4.32
N VAL A 81 -11.22 1.36 5.07
CA VAL A 81 -10.96 1.45 6.51
C VAL A 81 -9.64 0.77 6.82
N ILE A 82 -8.78 1.48 7.54
CA ILE A 82 -7.51 0.96 8.03
C ILE A 82 -7.46 1.21 9.53
N THR A 83 -7.25 0.15 10.29
CA THR A 83 -7.04 0.23 11.74
C THR A 83 -5.88 -0.66 12.16
N GLY A 84 -5.18 -0.26 13.21
CA GLY A 84 -4.09 -1.06 13.75
C GLY A 84 -3.62 -0.57 15.11
N THR A 85 -2.94 -1.45 15.84
CA THR A 85 -2.37 -1.15 17.17
C THR A 85 -0.91 -1.60 17.22
N SER A 86 -0.04 -0.85 17.91
CA SER A 86 1.39 -1.17 18.03
C SER A 86 2.05 -1.35 16.64
N ALA A 87 2.73 -2.47 16.39
CA ALA A 87 3.31 -2.78 15.08
C ALA A 87 2.27 -2.80 13.95
N GLY A 88 1.02 -3.17 14.24
CA GLY A 88 -0.06 -3.09 13.25
C GLY A 88 -0.47 -1.66 12.94
N GLY A 89 -0.38 -0.75 13.91
CA GLY A 89 -0.61 0.68 13.68
C GLY A 89 0.43 1.30 12.76
N ILE A 90 1.69 0.87 12.90
CA ILE A 90 2.79 1.30 12.01
C ILE A 90 2.56 0.84 10.58
N ASN A 91 2.26 -0.45 10.37
CA ASN A 91 1.98 -0.98 9.03
C ASN A 91 0.70 -0.35 8.44
N GLY A 92 -0.31 -0.09 9.27
CA GLY A 92 -1.55 0.59 8.87
C GLY A 92 -1.32 2.03 8.45
N ALA A 93 -0.50 2.79 9.19
CA ALA A 93 -0.14 4.14 8.82
C ALA A 93 0.62 4.20 7.50
N ALA A 94 1.55 3.26 7.28
CA ALA A 94 2.25 3.14 6.01
C ALA A 94 1.29 2.78 4.85
N LEU A 95 0.38 1.82 5.04
CA LEU A 95 -0.65 1.50 4.05
C LEU A 95 -1.50 2.74 3.72
N ALA A 96 -1.98 3.46 4.74
CA ALA A 96 -2.79 4.66 4.55
C ALA A 96 -2.05 5.72 3.73
N LEU A 97 -0.75 5.89 3.96
CA LEU A 97 0.07 6.81 3.18
C LEU A 97 0.21 6.36 1.72
N ALA A 98 0.36 5.07 1.46
CA ALA A 98 0.43 4.54 0.08
C ALA A 98 -0.90 4.63 -0.68
N GLN A 99 -2.03 4.63 0.03
CA GLN A 99 -3.36 4.88 -0.57
C GLN A 99 -3.52 6.31 -1.11
N VAL A 100 -2.74 7.27 -0.61
CA VAL A 100 -2.82 8.67 -1.05
C VAL A 100 -1.56 9.15 -1.79
N ASN A 101 -0.53 8.31 -1.86
CA ASN A 101 0.71 8.59 -2.55
C ASN A 101 1.05 7.47 -3.55
N GLU A 102 0.92 7.78 -4.84
CA GLU A 102 1.15 6.81 -5.92
C GLU A 102 2.58 6.31 -6.02
N ASP A 103 3.52 7.11 -5.55
CA ASP A 103 4.94 6.82 -5.60
C ASP A 103 5.46 6.19 -4.29
N ALA A 104 4.58 5.87 -3.34
CA ALA A 104 4.97 5.22 -2.09
C ALA A 104 5.33 3.75 -2.35
N ASP A 105 6.55 3.35 -1.95
CA ASP A 105 6.98 1.95 -2.01
C ASP A 105 6.95 1.30 -0.62
N LEU A 106 5.89 0.52 -0.35
CA LEU A 106 5.74 -0.21 0.90
C LEU A 106 6.78 -1.33 1.10
N SER A 107 7.59 -1.66 0.09
CA SER A 107 8.68 -2.64 0.25
C SER A 107 9.69 -2.23 1.33
N ILE A 108 9.79 -0.92 1.63
CA ILE A 108 10.61 -0.37 2.71
C ILE A 108 10.25 -0.94 4.09
N LEU A 109 8.99 -1.35 4.32
CA LEU A 109 8.56 -1.91 5.59
C LEU A 109 9.31 -3.21 5.91
N ARG A 110 9.65 -4.00 4.89
CA ARG A 110 10.48 -5.20 5.05
C ARG A 110 11.82 -4.85 5.68
N GLU A 111 12.49 -3.82 5.18
CA GLU A 111 13.80 -3.37 5.69
C GLU A 111 13.69 -2.81 7.10
N VAL A 112 12.67 -1.96 7.37
CA VAL A 112 12.43 -1.41 8.71
C VAL A 112 12.27 -2.53 9.74
N TRP A 113 11.41 -3.51 9.46
CA TRP A 113 11.18 -4.60 10.40
C TRP A 113 12.35 -5.58 10.47
N ALA A 114 13.01 -5.85 9.34
CA ALA A 114 14.14 -6.76 9.29
C ALA A 114 15.38 -6.19 9.98
N GLU A 115 15.64 -4.89 9.91
CA GLU A 115 16.89 -4.28 10.40
C GLU A 115 16.69 -3.48 11.70
N GLN A 116 15.70 -2.60 11.73
CA GLN A 116 15.46 -1.68 12.86
C GLN A 116 14.54 -2.33 13.91
N GLY A 117 13.73 -3.30 13.49
CA GLY A 117 12.85 -4.11 14.34
C GLY A 117 13.55 -5.28 15.05
N ARG A 118 14.87 -5.47 14.86
CA ARG A 118 15.63 -6.57 15.46
C ARG A 118 15.69 -6.45 16.98
N PHE A 119 15.48 -7.55 17.69
CA PHE A 119 15.55 -7.57 19.15
C PHE A 119 16.91 -7.13 19.67
N GLU A 120 17.99 -7.57 19.03
CA GLU A 120 19.37 -7.26 19.42
C GLU A 120 19.65 -5.75 19.37
N THR A 121 19.07 -5.06 18.37
CA THR A 121 19.22 -3.62 18.20
C THR A 121 18.32 -2.85 19.18
N LEU A 122 17.08 -3.34 19.36
CA LEU A 122 16.07 -2.71 20.21
C LEU A 122 16.34 -2.90 21.70
N LEU A 123 16.95 -3.99 22.14
CA LEU A 123 17.13 -4.24 23.56
C LEU A 123 18.07 -3.20 24.21
N ARG A 124 17.63 -2.64 25.33
CA ARG A 124 18.48 -1.83 26.20
C ARG A 124 19.46 -2.74 26.94
N SER A 125 20.62 -2.19 27.29
CA SER A 125 21.58 -2.93 28.13
C SER A 125 20.96 -3.20 29.51
N PRO A 126 20.94 -4.46 29.98
CA PRO A 126 20.36 -4.81 31.27
C PRO A 126 21.14 -4.26 32.47
N VAL A 127 22.36 -3.75 32.23
CA VAL A 127 23.28 -3.28 33.29
C VAL A 127 23.12 -1.77 33.56
N LYS A 128 22.38 -1.04 32.71
CA LYS A 128 22.31 0.42 32.76
C LYS A 128 20.96 0.90 33.33
N GLY A 129 20.91 1.05 34.65
CA GLY A 129 19.80 1.69 35.38
C GLY A 129 18.47 0.93 35.33
N SER A 130 17.38 1.62 35.67
CA SER A 130 16.00 1.10 35.63
C SER A 130 15.22 1.77 34.49
N PRO A 131 15.41 1.36 33.23
CA PRO A 131 14.74 2.02 32.11
C PRO A 131 13.22 1.77 32.15
N ALA A 132 12.44 2.76 31.72
CA ALA A 132 10.98 2.67 31.67
C ALA A 132 10.44 1.65 30.63
N SER A 133 11.29 1.21 29.70
CA SER A 133 10.97 0.20 28.68
C SER A 133 12.19 -0.66 28.39
N LEU A 134 11.98 -1.94 28.07
CA LEU A 134 13.03 -2.86 27.64
C LEU A 134 13.60 -2.49 26.26
N PHE A 135 12.79 -1.84 25.43
CA PHE A 135 13.18 -1.50 24.07
C PHE A 135 13.58 -0.02 23.93
N LYS A 136 14.57 0.23 23.07
CA LYS A 136 15.03 1.54 22.62
C LYS A 136 14.05 2.13 21.60
N GLY A 137 12.80 2.29 22.03
CA GLY A 137 11.76 2.93 21.24
C GLY A 137 12.18 4.33 20.82
N ASP A 138 12.57 5.16 21.78
CA ASP A 138 12.84 6.59 21.52
C ASP A 138 14.23 6.83 20.93
N GLU A 139 15.25 6.14 21.45
CA GLU A 139 16.66 6.37 21.07
C GLU A 139 17.03 5.76 19.71
N HIS A 140 16.27 4.78 19.23
CA HIS A 140 16.60 4.04 18.02
C HIS A 140 15.40 3.87 17.10
N PHE A 141 14.34 3.19 17.54
CA PHE A 141 13.28 2.77 16.62
C PHE A 141 12.45 3.93 16.06
N LEU A 142 12.11 4.92 16.89
CA LEU A 142 11.30 6.06 16.51
C LEU A 142 11.99 6.97 15.47
N PRO A 143 13.28 7.35 15.63
CA PRO A 143 14.03 8.06 14.58
C PRO A 143 14.07 7.32 13.23
N GLU A 144 14.30 6.01 13.25
CA GLU A 144 14.36 5.17 12.05
C GLU A 144 12.98 5.04 11.39
N LEU A 145 11.94 4.85 12.21
CA LEU A 145 10.56 4.81 11.75
C LEU A 145 10.15 6.15 11.12
N HIS A 146 10.50 7.28 11.75
CA HIS A 146 10.24 8.60 11.20
C HIS A 146 10.95 8.79 9.87
N THR A 147 12.20 8.33 9.76
CA THR A 147 12.96 8.38 8.50
C THR A 147 12.28 7.55 7.40
N ALA A 148 11.81 6.35 7.72
CA ALA A 148 11.10 5.47 6.78
C ALA A 148 9.76 6.06 6.33
N LEU A 149 8.92 6.53 7.27
CA LEU A 149 7.64 7.18 6.94
C LEU A 149 7.85 8.46 6.13
N ALA A 150 8.87 9.25 6.44
CA ALA A 150 9.22 10.41 5.64
C ALA A 150 9.69 10.04 4.23
N ARG A 151 10.39 8.91 4.04
CA ARG A 151 10.71 8.39 2.70
C ARG A 151 9.45 8.02 1.93
N LEU A 152 8.50 7.34 2.59
CA LEU A 152 7.19 7.01 2.00
C LEU A 152 6.37 8.26 1.66
N ALA A 153 6.54 9.37 2.38
CA ALA A 153 5.80 10.61 2.12
C ALA A 153 6.46 11.50 1.08
N ARG A 154 7.79 11.45 0.94
CA ARG A 154 8.57 12.35 0.06
C ARG A 154 8.37 12.11 -1.42
N THR A 155 7.78 10.98 -1.80
CA THR A 155 7.53 10.68 -3.21
C THR A 155 6.26 11.35 -3.74
N THR A 156 5.42 11.96 -2.88
CA THR A 156 4.31 12.80 -3.32
C THR A 156 4.80 14.15 -3.84
N ASP A 157 4.63 14.47 -5.14
CA ASP A 157 4.78 15.85 -5.62
C ASP A 157 3.72 16.74 -4.95
N PRO A 158 4.09 17.76 -4.15
CA PRO A 158 3.13 18.65 -3.48
C PRO A 158 2.16 19.34 -4.44
N ARG A 159 2.54 19.50 -5.71
CA ARG A 159 1.71 20.13 -6.75
C ARG A 159 0.63 19.21 -7.31
N ARG A 160 0.67 17.90 -7.03
CA ARG A 160 -0.37 16.94 -7.43
C ARG A 160 -1.51 16.81 -6.41
N LEU A 161 -1.24 17.11 -5.15
CA LEU A 161 -2.27 17.22 -4.10
C LEU A 161 -3.22 18.40 -4.33
N ALA A 162 -2.73 19.45 -5.00
CA ALA A 162 -3.55 20.58 -5.46
C ALA A 162 -4.11 20.28 -6.86
N SER A 163 -5.22 19.56 -6.95
CA SER A 163 -6.00 19.50 -8.21
C SER A 163 -6.98 20.70 -8.31
N PRO A 164 -7.35 21.14 -9.53
CA PRO A 164 -7.69 22.53 -9.85
C PRO A 164 -9.19 22.88 -9.71
N GLU A 165 -9.79 22.66 -8.54
CA GLU A 165 -11.21 23.02 -8.30
C GLU A 165 -11.40 24.30 -7.47
N GLU A 166 -10.31 24.93 -7.01
CA GLU A 166 -10.34 26.21 -6.28
C GLU A 166 -9.87 27.41 -7.13
N ALA A 167 -10.30 27.48 -8.39
CA ALA A 167 -10.26 28.77 -9.11
C ALA A 167 -11.52 29.56 -8.71
N PRO A 168 -11.41 30.77 -8.12
CA PRO A 168 -12.58 31.57 -7.84
C PRO A 168 -13.25 31.94 -9.17
N SER A 169 -14.53 31.60 -9.30
CA SER A 169 -15.39 32.05 -10.40
C SER A 169 -15.36 33.58 -10.44
N THR A 170 -14.66 34.13 -11.44
CA THR A 170 -14.78 35.55 -11.83
C THR A 170 -16.10 35.81 -12.50
#